data_AF-A0A7J4K1C1-F1
#
_entry.id   AF-A0A7J4K1C1-F1
#
_cell.length_a   1.000
_cell.length_b   1.000
_cell.length_c   1.000
_cell.angle_alpha   90.00
_cell.angle_beta   90.00
_cell.angle_gamma   90.00
#
_symmetry.space_group_name_H-M   'P 1'
#
loop_
_entity.id
_entity.type
_entity.pdbx_description
1 polymer ?
#
loop_
_entity_poly.entity_id
_entity_poly.type
_entity_poly.pdbx_seq_one_letter_code
_entity_poly.pdbx_strand_id
1 'polypeptide(L)'
;MRTIDEKVDDDRDGFVEVPISSGDTGKGGQGGQAGQAGDQKGNKPDFRIVQPEVDKDGKTIYRSVGGMWKRVSKNGNEFYSLMIGNLKLLVFPNDKK
;
A
#
# COMPACT_ATOMS: atom_id res chain seq x y z
N MET A 1 28.88 -4.61 -41.21
CA MET A 1 28.64 -4.28 -39.79
C MET A 1 27.56 -3.22 -39.72
N ARG A 2 26.38 -3.55 -39.20
CA ARG A 2 25.31 -2.58 -38.88
C ARG A 2 25.10 -2.71 -37.37
N THR A 3 25.41 -1.66 -36.63
CA THR A 3 25.22 -1.58 -35.19
C THR A 3 23.75 -1.23 -34.95
N ILE A 4 23.01 -2.15 -34.34
CA ILE A 4 21.66 -1.90 -33.84
C ILE A 4 21.80 -1.44 -32.39
N ASP A 5 21.63 -0.14 -32.15
CA ASP A 5 21.41 0.40 -30.81
C ASP A 5 19.99 0.01 -30.38
N GLU A 6 19.90 -1.11 -29.65
CA GLU A 6 18.68 -1.59 -29.00
C GLU A 6 18.40 -0.71 -27.78
N LYS A 7 17.47 0.24 -27.93
CA LYS A 7 16.86 0.91 -26.78
C LYS A 7 16.03 -0.14 -26.04
N VAL A 8 16.52 -0.55 -24.88
CA VAL A 8 15.74 -1.31 -23.91
C VAL A 8 14.75 -0.33 -23.29
N ASP A 9 13.50 -0.37 -23.74
CA ASP A 9 12.40 0.31 -23.09
C ASP A 9 12.17 -0.38 -21.73
N ASP A 10 12.65 0.25 -20.65
CA ASP A 10 12.56 -0.17 -19.24
C ASP A 10 11.11 -0.06 -18.67
N ASP A 11 10.10 0.06 -19.54
CA ASP A 11 8.69 0.25 -19.18
C ASP A 11 7.92 -1.09 -19.00
N ARG A 12 8.62 -2.22 -18.83
CA ARG A 12 8.01 -3.57 -18.72
C ARG A 12 7.33 -3.85 -17.38
N ASP A 13 7.49 -3.00 -16.39
CA ASP A 13 6.92 -3.17 -15.07
C ASP A 13 5.80 -2.15 -14.86
N GLY A 14 4.63 -2.47 -15.41
CA GLY A 14 3.39 -1.68 -15.35
C GLY A 14 2.76 -1.60 -13.95
N PHE A 15 3.57 -1.33 -12.92
CA PHE A 15 3.18 -1.02 -11.56
C PHE A 15 2.96 0.49 -11.45
N VAL A 16 1.70 0.88 -11.26
CA VAL A 16 1.38 2.27 -10.92
C VAL A 16 1.76 2.44 -9.46
N GLU A 17 2.90 3.06 -9.22
CA GLU A 17 3.31 3.47 -7.88
C GLU A 17 2.41 4.62 -7.43
N VAL A 18 1.40 4.31 -6.61
CA VAL A 18 0.57 5.34 -5.99
C VAL A 18 1.34 5.90 -4.80
N PRO A 19 1.66 7.21 -4.78
CA PRO A 19 2.33 7.83 -3.65
C PRO A 19 1.44 7.72 -2.41
N ILE A 20 1.98 7.10 -1.35
CA ILE A 20 1.37 7.08 -0.03
C ILE A 20 1.81 8.35 0.70
N SER A 21 0.96 9.37 0.70
CA SER A 21 1.26 10.62 1.39
C SER A 21 1.37 10.40 2.90
N SER A 22 2.60 10.44 3.41
CA SER A 22 2.90 10.70 4.81
C SER A 22 2.40 12.11 5.15
N GLY A 23 1.32 12.20 5.93
CA GLY A 23 0.65 13.49 6.16
C GLY A 23 1.42 14.45 7.05
N ASP A 24 1.36 15.75 6.74
CA ASP A 24 1.49 16.82 7.73
C ASP A 24 0.79 18.13 7.28
N THR A 25 0.14 18.77 8.26
CA THR A 25 -0.44 20.12 8.42
C THR A 25 -1.03 20.99 7.28
N GLY A 26 -2.27 21.45 7.50
CA GLY A 26 -2.59 22.90 7.47
C GLY A 26 -3.46 23.47 6.32
N LYS A 27 -4.72 23.81 6.68
CA LYS A 27 -5.59 24.93 6.19
C LYS A 27 -5.79 25.17 4.67
N GLY A 28 -7.02 24.86 4.23
CA GLY A 28 -7.99 25.82 3.64
C GLY A 28 -7.84 26.29 2.18
N GLY A 29 -8.88 26.07 1.35
CA GLY A 29 -9.13 26.83 0.12
C GLY A 29 -9.80 26.02 -1.00
N GLN A 30 -10.99 26.42 -1.42
CA GLN A 30 -11.81 25.83 -2.50
C GLN A 30 -11.27 26.14 -3.91
N GLY A 31 -11.53 25.25 -4.88
CA GLY A 31 -11.47 25.54 -6.32
C GLY A 31 -11.39 24.27 -7.17
N GLY A 32 -12.44 23.97 -7.94
CA GLY A 32 -12.72 22.63 -8.47
C GLY A 32 -12.05 22.24 -9.80
N GLN A 33 -12.09 20.94 -10.10
CA GLN A 33 -12.22 20.40 -11.45
C GLN A 33 -12.66 18.93 -11.40
N ALA A 34 -13.69 18.62 -12.18
CA ALA A 34 -14.30 17.30 -12.30
C ALA A 34 -13.33 16.33 -13.00
N GLY A 35 -12.86 15.33 -12.24
CA GLY A 35 -12.22 14.12 -12.72
C GLY A 35 -12.57 13.01 -11.74
N GLN A 36 -13.06 11.88 -12.25
CA GLN A 36 -13.48 10.72 -11.45
C GLN A 36 -12.31 10.22 -10.59
N ALA A 37 -12.28 10.66 -9.33
CA ALA A 37 -11.46 10.11 -8.27
C ALA A 37 -12.41 9.75 -7.13
N GLY A 38 -12.85 8.49 -7.09
CA GLY A 38 -13.60 7.95 -5.97
C GLY A 38 -12.77 8.09 -4.69
N ASP A 39 -13.21 8.99 -3.83
CA ASP A 39 -12.98 9.05 -2.39
C ASP A 39 -11.53 8.87 -1.89
N GLN A 40 -10.74 9.93 -2.08
CA GLN A 40 -9.64 10.26 -1.18
C GLN A 40 -10.21 10.70 0.19
N LYS A 41 -10.49 9.73 1.06
CA LYS A 41 -10.76 9.98 2.50
C LYS A 41 -10.18 8.82 3.32
N GLY A 42 -8.98 9.03 3.89
CA GLY A 42 -8.37 8.23 4.95
C GLY A 42 -8.69 6.73 4.91
N ASN A 43 -8.19 6.01 3.90
CA ASN A 43 -8.54 4.60 3.70
C ASN A 43 -8.02 3.76 4.87
N LYS A 44 -8.90 3.49 5.85
CA LYS A 44 -8.63 2.63 7.00
C LYS A 44 -8.16 1.26 6.48
N PRO A 45 -7.17 0.62 7.11
CA PRO A 45 -6.76 -0.71 6.69
C PRO A 45 -7.92 -1.70 6.82
N ASP A 46 -8.03 -2.60 5.83
CA ASP A 46 -8.95 -3.74 5.87
C ASP A 46 -8.62 -4.65 7.05
N PHE A 47 -7.32 -4.86 7.30
CA PHE A 47 -6.82 -5.61 8.45
C PHE A 47 -5.79 -4.81 9.24
N ARG A 48 -5.95 -4.77 10.57
CA ARG A 48 -4.90 -4.24 11.46
C ARG A 48 -3.90 -5.33 11.77
N ILE A 49 -2.63 -4.95 11.75
CA ILE A 49 -1.53 -5.84 12.11
C ILE A 49 -1.12 -5.50 13.53
N VAL A 50 -1.17 -6.51 14.38
CA VAL A 50 -0.86 -6.39 15.79
C VAL A 50 0.32 -7.28 16.16
N GLN A 51 1.13 -6.80 17.09
CA GLN A 51 2.19 -7.57 17.72
C GLN A 51 1.83 -7.78 19.20
N PRO A 52 1.85 -9.03 19.70
CA PRO A 52 1.68 -9.28 21.12
C PRO A 52 2.94 -8.82 21.88
N GLU A 53 2.72 -8.10 22.98
CA GLU A 53 3.74 -7.71 23.96
C GLU A 53 3.26 -8.13 25.35
N VAL A 54 4.18 -8.28 26.31
CA VAL A 54 3.86 -8.55 27.71
C VAL A 54 4.08 -7.27 28.49
N ASP A 55 3.04 -6.81 29.19
CA ASP A 55 3.14 -5.64 30.05
C ASP A 55 3.87 -5.94 31.38
N LYS A 56 4.06 -4.92 32.21
CA LYS A 56 4.77 -5.05 33.49
C LYS A 56 4.08 -5.96 34.49
N ASP A 57 2.77 -6.19 34.32
CA ASP A 57 1.94 -7.02 35.18
C ASP A 57 1.84 -8.46 34.65
N GLY A 58 2.56 -8.78 33.57
CA GLY A 58 2.59 -10.10 32.96
C GLY A 58 1.42 -10.39 32.03
N LYS A 59 0.63 -9.38 31.65
CA LYS A 59 -0.53 -9.53 30.76
C LYS A 59 -0.14 -9.30 29.30
N THR A 60 -0.68 -10.12 28.41
CA THR A 60 -0.53 -9.94 26.96
C THR A 60 -1.35 -8.74 26.49
N ILE A 61 -0.69 -7.79 25.85
CA ILE A 61 -1.29 -6.66 25.15
C ILE A 61 -1.02 -6.78 23.65
N TYR A 62 -1.92 -6.26 22.82
CA TYR A 62 -1.77 -6.28 21.37
C TYR A 62 -1.50 -4.87 20.85
N ARG A 63 -0.25 -4.60 20.48
CA ARG A 63 0.16 -3.31 19.95
C ARG A 63 -0.11 -3.25 18.46
N SER A 64 -0.80 -2.21 18.01
CA SER A 64 -0.98 -1.95 16.57
C SER A 64 0.36 -1.52 15.96
N VAL A 65 0.89 -2.31 15.04
CA VAL A 65 2.19 -2.05 14.38
C VAL A 65 2.04 -1.69 12.90
N GLY A 66 0.87 -1.96 12.32
CA GLY A 66 0.68 -1.76 10.91
C GLY A 66 -0.75 -2.00 10.43
N GLY A 67 -0.89 -1.97 9.11
CA GLY A 67 -2.14 -2.23 8.43
C GLY A 67 -1.91 -3.03 7.15
N MET A 68 -2.96 -3.68 6.68
CA MET A 68 -2.98 -4.36 5.42
C MET A 68 -4.22 -3.93 4.64
N TRP A 69 -4.01 -3.60 3.36
CA TRP A 69 -5.05 -3.12 2.46
C TRP A 69 -5.22 -4.08 1.30
N LYS A 70 -6.45 -4.47 1.05
CA LYS A 70 -6.82 -5.27 -0.12
C LYS A 70 -6.64 -4.44 -1.38
N ARG A 71 -6.13 -5.09 -2.41
CA ARG A 71 -5.92 -4.56 -3.75
C ARG A 71 -6.31 -5.62 -4.77
N VAL A 72 -6.64 -5.16 -5.96
CA VAL A 72 -6.92 -6.01 -7.11
C VAL A 72 -6.00 -5.54 -8.23
N SER A 73 -5.27 -6.48 -8.82
CA SER A 73 -4.39 -6.19 -9.95
C SER A 73 -5.20 -5.88 -11.22
N LYS A 74 -4.53 -5.36 -12.25
CA LYS A 74 -5.16 -5.12 -13.57
C LYS A 74 -5.79 -6.38 -14.17
N ASN A 75 -5.24 -7.55 -13.84
CA ASN A 75 -5.70 -8.85 -14.33
C ASN A 75 -6.80 -9.46 -13.44
N GLY A 76 -7.27 -8.75 -12.42
CA GLY A 76 -8.31 -9.23 -11.50
C GLY A 76 -7.79 -10.06 -10.32
N ASN A 77 -6.49 -10.36 -10.26
CA ASN A 77 -5.92 -11.13 -9.14
C ASN A 77 -5.89 -10.29 -7.85
N GLU A 78 -6.34 -10.87 -6.74
CA GLU A 78 -6.30 -10.25 -5.42
C GLU A 78 -4.90 -10.30 -4.81
N PHE A 79 -4.49 -9.20 -4.19
CA PHE A 79 -3.29 -9.13 -3.38
C PHE A 79 -3.49 -8.10 -2.27
N TYR A 80 -2.56 -8.04 -1.32
CA TYR A 80 -2.61 -7.08 -0.25
C TYR A 80 -1.31 -6.28 -0.19
N SER A 81 -1.43 -5.00 0.16
CA SER A 81 -0.30 -4.18 0.59
C SER A 81 -0.24 -4.19 2.11
N LEU A 82 0.85 -4.71 2.67
CA LEU A 82 1.12 -4.73 4.10
C LEU A 82 2.12 -3.61 4.44
N MET A 83 1.76 -2.75 5.37
CA MET A 83 2.66 -1.68 5.87
C MET A 83 2.90 -1.84 7.37
N ILE A 84 4.17 -1.85 7.77
CA ILE A 84 4.63 -1.92 9.17
C ILE A 84 5.73 -0.87 9.34
N GLY A 85 5.44 0.25 10.01
CA GLY A 85 6.34 1.40 10.04
C GLY A 85 6.72 1.86 8.63
N ASN A 86 8.01 1.83 8.30
CA ASN A 86 8.55 2.18 6.97
C ASN A 86 8.64 1.00 6.00
N LEU A 87 8.32 -0.22 6.44
CA LEU A 87 8.36 -1.42 5.61
C LEU A 87 7.05 -1.58 4.84
N LYS A 88 7.14 -1.76 3.52
CA LYS A 88 6.01 -2.03 2.63
C LYS A 88 6.23 -3.36 1.92
N LEU A 89 5.27 -4.27 2.05
CA LEU A 89 5.32 -5.62 1.49
C LEU A 89 4.09 -5.89 0.61
N LEU A 90 4.27 -6.72 -0.41
CA LEU A 90 3.19 -7.32 -1.18
C LEU A 90 2.89 -8.71 -0.63
N VAL A 91 1.63 -8.98 -0.35
CA VAL A 91 1.16 -10.24 0.22
C VAL A 91 0.17 -10.87 -0.74
N PHE A 92 0.41 -12.13 -1.08
CA PHE A 92 -0.44 -12.93 -1.95
C PHE A 92 -1.12 -14.04 -1.13
N PRO A 93 -2.38 -14.39 -1.43
CA PRO A 93 -3.03 -15.54 -0.83
C PRO A 93 -2.18 -16.81 -1.02
N ASN A 94 -2.07 -17.61 0.04
CA ASN A 94 -1.44 -18.92 -0.06
C ASN A 94 -2.50 -19.97 -0.36
N ASP A 95 -2.60 -20.37 -1.63
CA ASP A 95 -3.58 -21.37 -2.09
C ASP A 95 -3.15 -22.82 -1.81
N LYS A 96 -1.98 -23.02 -1.21
CA LYS A 96 -1.51 -24.36 -0.81
C LYS A 96 -2.13 -24.74 0.53
N LYS A 97 -3.01 -25.74 0.50
CA LYS A 97 -3.55 -26.43 1.67
C LYS A 97 -2.57 -27.44 2.23
#